data_AF-A0A7G1NB35-F1
#
_entry.id   AF-A0A7G1NB35-F1
#
_cell.length_a   1.000
_cell.length_b   1.000
_cell.length_c   1.000
_cell.angle_alpha   90.00
_cell.angle_beta   90.00
_cell.angle_gamma   90.00
#
_symmetry.space_group_name_H-M   'P 1'
#
loop_
_entity.id
_entity.type
_entity.pdbx_description
1 polymer ?
#
loop_
_entity_poly.entity_id
_entity_poly.type
_entity_poly.pdbx_seq_one_letter_code
_entity_poly.pdbx_strand_id
1 'polypeptide(L)'
;MHQDQRADRPGSHGEHEMQRALGTTSRADRFYDEQVLDRLNPRMREFVARQEMFFLATSDSTGQCDSTFRAGPAGFLRVLDDTTLAYPEYRGNGVMASLGNIRENPHVGLLMVDFSVDRIGLHVNGRAHLVTDDTMRRSHPELPADPLPGRRPQMWVEVEVEEAYIHCSKHIPRLVRAPLRPQSTEEHTTAAVGEQAWGTDDVRRKGGDYFEAANSKHDQAVR
;
A
#
# COMPACT_ATOMS: atom_id res chain seq x y z
N MET A 1 -32.71 -21.03 -8.73
CA MET A 1 -32.04 -20.08 -7.84
C MET A 1 -31.35 -20.87 -6.73
N HIS A 2 -30.07 -21.17 -6.87
CA HIS A 2 -29.28 -21.68 -5.75
C HIS A 2 -28.87 -20.47 -4.91
N GLN A 3 -29.51 -20.29 -3.76
CA GLN A 3 -29.04 -19.35 -2.74
C GLN A 3 -27.66 -19.79 -2.28
N ASP A 4 -26.72 -18.85 -2.24
CA ASP A 4 -25.39 -19.03 -1.67
C ASP A 4 -25.54 -19.35 -0.18
N GLN A 5 -25.11 -20.53 0.25
CA GLN A 5 -25.40 -21.08 1.60
C GLN A 5 -24.37 -20.66 2.66
N ARG A 6 -23.34 -19.90 2.31
CA ARG A 6 -22.34 -19.39 3.26
C ARG A 6 -22.57 -17.90 3.49
N ALA A 7 -23.11 -17.53 4.66
CA ALA A 7 -23.33 -16.13 5.04
C ALA A 7 -22.02 -15.32 5.11
N ASP A 8 -20.90 -15.99 5.37
CA ASP A 8 -19.56 -15.39 5.56
C ASP A 8 -18.58 -15.76 4.43
N ARG A 9 -19.08 -15.95 3.21
CA ARG A 9 -18.22 -16.29 2.06
C ARG A 9 -17.39 -15.07 1.64
N PRO A 10 -16.05 -15.16 1.58
CA PRO A 10 -15.20 -14.06 1.11
C PRO A 10 -15.55 -13.59 -0.30
N GLY A 11 -15.28 -12.31 -0.58
CA GLY A 11 -15.58 -11.67 -1.86
C GLY A 11 -16.99 -11.06 -1.95
N SER A 12 -17.16 -10.23 -2.97
CA SER A 12 -18.39 -9.47 -3.24
C SER A 12 -19.47 -10.32 -3.92
N HIS A 13 -20.71 -9.83 -3.83
CA HIS A 13 -21.83 -10.42 -4.56
C HIS A 13 -21.57 -10.59 -6.06
N GLY A 14 -20.99 -9.56 -6.69
CA GLY A 14 -20.66 -9.57 -8.11
C GLY A 14 -19.59 -10.59 -8.47
N GLU A 15 -18.58 -10.80 -7.60
CA GLU A 15 -17.60 -11.87 -7.79
C GLU A 15 -18.27 -13.25 -7.78
N HIS A 16 -19.19 -13.49 -6.85
CA HIS A 16 -19.92 -14.76 -6.77
C HIS A 16 -20.84 -14.98 -7.97
N GLU A 17 -21.49 -13.93 -8.48
CA GLU A 17 -22.28 -13.99 -9.71
C GLU A 17 -21.40 -14.37 -10.91
N MET A 18 -20.26 -13.72 -11.07
CA MET A 18 -19.31 -14.02 -12.14
C MET A 18 -18.75 -15.45 -12.02
N GLN A 19 -18.49 -15.93 -10.80
CA GLN A 19 -18.02 -17.29 -10.59
C GLN A 19 -19.06 -18.34 -11.01
N ARG A 20 -20.33 -18.09 -10.71
CA ARG A 20 -21.45 -18.95 -11.16
C ARG A 20 -21.56 -18.92 -12.68
N ALA A 21 -21.55 -17.72 -13.28
CA ALA A 21 -21.67 -17.55 -14.72
C ALA A 21 -20.54 -18.24 -15.49
N LEU A 22 -19.32 -18.25 -14.93
CA LEU A 22 -18.13 -18.84 -15.55
C LEU A 22 -17.85 -20.29 -15.11
N GLY A 23 -18.68 -20.88 -14.25
CA GLY A 23 -18.46 -22.24 -13.74
C GLY A 23 -17.15 -22.38 -12.95
N THR A 24 -16.75 -21.34 -12.21
CA THR A 24 -15.50 -21.32 -11.41
C THR A 24 -15.75 -21.42 -9.91
N THR A 25 -17.00 -21.49 -9.43
CA THR A 25 -17.37 -21.53 -8.00
C THR A 25 -16.51 -22.47 -7.18
N SER A 26 -16.40 -23.75 -7.56
CA SER A 26 -15.63 -24.73 -6.78
C SER A 26 -14.11 -24.48 -6.76
N ARG A 27 -13.57 -23.77 -7.77
CA ARG A 27 -12.17 -23.34 -7.77
C ARG A 27 -11.97 -22.13 -6.86
N ALA A 28 -12.92 -21.20 -6.85
CA ALA A 28 -12.91 -20.05 -5.96
C ALA A 28 -13.04 -20.49 -4.49
N ASP A 29 -13.98 -21.39 -4.18
CA ASP A 29 -14.20 -21.89 -2.81
C ASP A 29 -12.95 -22.57 -2.25
N ARG A 30 -12.26 -23.37 -3.07
CA ARG A 30 -10.98 -23.97 -2.67
C ARG A 30 -9.93 -22.91 -2.37
N PHE A 31 -9.86 -21.85 -3.18
CA PHE A 31 -8.92 -20.75 -2.93
C PHE A 31 -9.25 -20.04 -1.62
N TYR A 32 -10.52 -19.73 -1.36
CA TYR A 32 -10.96 -19.12 -0.10
C TYR A 32 -10.61 -20.01 1.10
N ASP A 33 -10.92 -21.30 1.03
CA ASP A 33 -10.72 -22.25 2.14
C ASP A 33 -9.22 -22.53 2.40
N GLU A 34 -8.35 -22.44 1.38
CA GLU A 34 -6.95 -22.85 1.50
C GLU A 34 -5.93 -21.70 1.50
N GLN A 35 -6.28 -20.53 0.96
CA GLN A 35 -5.31 -19.45 0.66
C GLN A 35 -5.70 -18.08 1.24
N VAL A 36 -6.91 -17.92 1.78
CA VAL A 36 -7.36 -16.68 2.40
C VAL A 36 -7.42 -16.86 3.91
N LEU A 37 -6.80 -15.92 4.63
CA LEU A 37 -6.83 -15.83 6.08
C LEU A 37 -7.43 -14.48 6.49
N ASP A 38 -8.04 -14.43 7.67
CA ASP A 38 -8.51 -13.23 8.37
C ASP A 38 -7.40 -12.56 9.19
N ARG A 39 -6.14 -12.97 9.00
CA ARG A 39 -4.96 -12.52 9.75
C ARG A 39 -3.67 -12.84 9.01
N LEU A 40 -2.58 -12.20 9.42
CA LEU A 40 -1.24 -12.45 8.95
C LEU A 40 -0.64 -13.65 9.70
N ASN A 41 -0.36 -14.74 8.97
CA ASN A 41 0.43 -15.84 9.52
C ASN A 41 1.92 -15.43 9.66
N PRO A 42 2.75 -16.22 10.37
CA PRO A 42 4.17 -15.87 10.59
C PRO A 42 4.96 -15.56 9.31
N ARG A 43 4.74 -16.31 8.22
CA ARG A 43 5.41 -16.06 6.93
C ARG A 43 4.95 -14.77 6.27
N MET A 44 3.67 -14.43 6.37
CA MET A 44 3.14 -13.16 5.89
C MET A 44 3.76 -11.99 6.67
N ARG A 45 3.89 -12.11 7.99
CA ARG A 45 4.52 -11.09 8.83
C ARG A 45 6.00 -10.89 8.47
N GLU A 46 6.73 -11.98 8.30
CA GLU A 46 8.11 -11.94 7.80
C GLU A 46 8.19 -11.26 6.43
N PHE A 47 7.30 -11.62 5.51
CA PHE A 47 7.24 -11.02 4.17
C PHE A 47 6.97 -9.50 4.22
N VAL A 48 6.01 -9.06 5.03
CA VAL A 48 5.69 -7.62 5.23
C VAL A 48 6.91 -6.87 5.77
N ALA A 49 7.60 -7.43 6.77
CA ALA A 49 8.74 -6.77 7.41
C ALA A 49 9.92 -6.47 6.45
N ARG A 50 10.04 -7.23 5.34
CA ARG A 50 11.08 -7.02 4.31
C ARG A 50 10.65 -6.03 3.22
N GLN A 51 9.39 -5.64 3.16
CA GLN A 51 8.90 -4.79 2.07
C GLN A 51 9.41 -3.36 2.24
N GLU A 52 9.83 -2.79 1.11
CA GLU A 52 10.23 -1.39 0.98
C GLU A 52 9.21 -0.58 0.17
N MET A 53 8.18 -1.24 -0.34
CA MET A 53 7.10 -0.61 -1.07
C MET A 53 5.82 -1.44 -1.05
N PHE A 54 4.69 -0.78 -1.25
CA PHE A 54 3.41 -1.40 -1.55
C PHE A 54 2.54 -0.46 -2.39
N PHE A 55 1.47 -1.01 -2.97
CA PHE A 55 0.41 -0.25 -3.63
C PHE A 55 -0.82 -0.23 -2.72
N LEU A 56 -1.40 0.94 -2.54
CA LEU A 56 -2.59 1.17 -1.75
C LEU A 56 -3.75 1.50 -2.68
N ALA A 57 -4.79 0.67 -2.63
CA ALA A 57 -6.09 0.94 -3.24
C ALA A 57 -7.05 1.48 -2.17
N THR A 58 -7.67 2.61 -2.50
CA THR A 58 -8.72 3.27 -1.71
C THR A 58 -9.82 3.72 -2.66
N SER A 59 -11.03 3.91 -2.16
CA SER A 59 -12.07 4.62 -2.91
C SER A 59 -12.87 5.53 -2.00
N ASP A 60 -13.39 6.63 -2.54
CA ASP A 60 -14.36 7.46 -1.83
C ASP A 60 -15.70 6.73 -1.64
N SER A 61 -16.66 7.40 -0.99
CA SER A 61 -18.01 6.88 -0.74
C SER A 61 -18.84 6.64 -2.02
N THR A 62 -18.44 7.20 -3.15
CA THR A 62 -19.11 7.06 -4.46
C THR A 62 -18.44 6.03 -5.37
N GLY A 63 -17.34 5.42 -4.93
CA GLY A 63 -16.59 4.43 -5.68
C GLY A 63 -15.56 5.02 -6.66
N GLN A 64 -15.18 6.30 -6.52
CA GLN A 64 -14.02 6.83 -7.23
C GLN A 64 -12.75 6.29 -6.59
N CYS A 65 -11.91 5.63 -7.39
CA CYS A 65 -10.76 4.90 -6.88
C CYS A 65 -9.47 5.67 -7.07
N ASP A 66 -8.61 5.58 -6.05
CA ASP A 66 -7.20 5.93 -6.13
C ASP A 66 -6.34 4.69 -5.89
N SER A 67 -5.31 4.53 -6.71
CA SER A 67 -4.23 3.56 -6.50
C SER A 67 -2.92 4.30 -6.38
N THR A 68 -2.29 4.20 -5.22
CA THR A 68 -1.13 5.02 -4.90
C THR A 68 0.04 4.17 -4.43
N PHE A 69 1.24 4.59 -4.79
CA PHE A 69 2.47 3.94 -4.38
C PHE A 69 2.94 4.46 -3.03
N ARG A 70 3.35 3.57 -2.13
CA ARG A 70 4.00 3.89 -0.86
C ARG A 70 5.33 3.18 -0.80
N ALA A 71 6.36 3.88 -0.34
CA ALA A 71 7.70 3.32 -0.21
C ALA A 71 8.45 3.93 0.96
N GLY A 72 9.35 3.14 1.53
CA GLY A 72 10.19 3.50 2.65
C GLY A 72 11.28 2.46 2.88
N PRO A 73 12.13 2.64 3.89
CA PRO A 73 13.09 1.60 4.30
C PRO A 73 12.36 0.32 4.70
N ALA A 74 13.06 -0.82 4.63
CA ALA A 74 12.48 -2.10 5.00
C ALA A 74 11.80 -2.04 6.38
N GLY A 75 10.58 -2.56 6.43
CA GLY A 75 9.73 -2.55 7.61
C GLY A 75 8.93 -1.27 7.82
N PHE A 76 9.02 -0.23 6.97
CA PHE A 76 8.20 0.99 7.13
C PHE A 76 6.70 0.70 7.24
N LEU A 77 6.22 -0.35 6.55
CA LEU A 77 4.95 -1.00 6.83
C LEU A 77 5.14 -1.94 8.04
N ARG A 78 4.60 -1.52 9.18
CA ARG A 78 4.75 -2.20 10.47
C ARG A 78 3.65 -3.23 10.64
N VAL A 79 4.03 -4.38 11.16
CA VAL A 79 3.10 -5.39 11.70
C VAL A 79 3.01 -5.11 13.19
N LEU A 80 1.86 -4.61 13.67
CA LEU A 80 1.65 -4.36 15.10
C LEU A 80 1.32 -5.67 15.82
N ASP A 81 0.48 -6.50 15.20
CA ASP A 81 0.11 -7.84 15.64
C ASP A 81 -0.34 -8.70 14.43
N ASP A 82 -0.94 -9.88 14.69
CA ASP A 82 -1.38 -10.79 13.63
C ASP A 82 -2.53 -10.22 12.78
N THR A 83 -3.26 -9.23 13.28
CA THR A 83 -4.47 -8.66 12.67
C THR A 83 -4.34 -7.19 12.34
N THR A 84 -3.22 -6.55 12.62
CA THR A 84 -3.06 -5.09 12.43
C THR A 84 -1.72 -4.73 11.79
N LEU A 85 -1.82 -3.98 10.69
CA LEU A 85 -0.71 -3.29 10.05
C LEU A 85 -0.77 -1.80 10.33
N ALA A 86 0.36 -1.11 10.26
CA ALA A 86 0.37 0.35 10.27
C ALA A 86 1.50 0.92 9.40
N TYR A 87 1.23 2.05 8.75
CA TYR A 87 2.26 2.80 8.05
C TYR A 87 2.12 4.31 8.29
N PRO A 88 3.26 5.04 8.31
CA PRO A 88 3.24 6.48 8.49
C PRO A 88 2.92 7.21 7.18
N GLU A 89 2.13 8.28 7.27
CA GLU A 89 1.90 9.26 6.21
C GLU A 89 2.68 10.54 6.54
N TYR A 90 3.51 10.99 5.59
CA TYR A 90 4.35 12.17 5.73
C TYR A 90 3.80 13.35 4.93
N ARG A 91 4.37 14.54 5.14
CA ARG A 91 4.04 15.74 4.36
C ARG A 91 4.24 15.49 2.86
N GLY A 92 3.14 15.43 2.12
CA GLY A 92 3.13 15.23 0.67
C GLY A 92 2.84 16.51 -0.12
N ASN A 93 2.23 16.33 -1.30
CA ASN A 93 1.79 17.41 -2.20
C ASN A 93 0.48 18.11 -1.75
N GLY A 94 -0.10 17.70 -0.62
CA GLY A 94 -1.32 18.28 -0.07
C GLY A 94 -2.63 17.77 -0.67
N VAL A 95 -2.60 16.87 -1.66
CA VAL A 95 -3.82 16.31 -2.27
C VAL A 95 -4.59 15.42 -1.28
N MET A 96 -3.86 14.67 -0.43
CA MET A 96 -4.44 13.81 0.62
C MET A 96 -5.49 12.80 0.14
N ALA A 97 -5.45 12.39 -1.13
CA ALA A 97 -6.48 11.52 -1.75
C ALA A 97 -6.79 10.27 -0.91
N SER A 98 -5.77 9.47 -0.58
CA SER A 98 -5.97 8.26 0.23
C SER A 98 -6.55 8.54 1.62
N LEU A 99 -6.10 9.61 2.29
CA LEU A 99 -6.61 9.97 3.63
C LEU A 99 -8.05 10.47 3.57
N GLY A 100 -8.41 11.24 2.54
CA GLY A 100 -9.77 11.68 2.28
C GLY A 100 -10.70 10.50 2.02
N ASN A 101 -10.29 9.58 1.13
CA ASN A 101 -11.04 8.35 0.85
C ASN A 101 -11.27 7.53 2.13
N ILE A 102 -10.23 7.29 2.93
CA ILE A 102 -10.33 6.53 4.19
C ILE A 102 -11.31 7.17 5.19
N ARG A 103 -11.42 8.51 5.22
CA ARG A 103 -12.38 9.22 6.09
C ARG A 103 -13.83 8.93 5.71
N GLU A 104 -14.11 8.75 4.43
CA GLU A 104 -15.47 8.48 3.93
C GLU A 104 -15.78 6.99 3.85
N ASN A 105 -14.77 6.19 3.51
CA ASN A 105 -14.85 4.76 3.27
C ASN A 105 -13.59 4.08 3.82
N PRO A 106 -13.68 3.35 4.94
CA PRO A 106 -12.50 2.78 5.60
C PRO A 106 -11.92 1.58 4.86
N HIS A 107 -12.56 1.06 3.81
CA HIS A 107 -12.07 -0.14 3.12
C HIS A 107 -10.83 0.16 2.27
N VAL A 108 -9.77 -0.61 2.50
CA VAL A 108 -8.49 -0.49 1.79
C VAL A 108 -8.00 -1.83 1.28
N GLY A 109 -7.27 -1.80 0.16
CA GLY A 109 -6.51 -2.93 -0.35
C GLY A 109 -5.03 -2.60 -0.43
N LEU A 110 -4.17 -3.44 0.13
CA LEU A 110 -2.72 -3.33 0.08
C LEU A 110 -2.18 -4.47 -0.77
N LEU A 111 -1.38 -4.13 -1.79
CA LEU A 111 -0.65 -5.09 -2.60
C LEU A 111 0.85 -4.89 -2.42
N MET A 112 1.49 -5.91 -1.86
CA MET A 112 2.94 -6.01 -1.76
C MET A 112 3.44 -7.05 -2.75
N VAL A 113 4.47 -6.73 -3.53
CA VAL A 113 5.07 -7.65 -4.50
C VAL A 113 6.58 -7.61 -4.35
N ASP A 114 7.18 -8.77 -4.05
CA ASP A 114 8.61 -8.94 -4.14
C ASP A 114 8.98 -9.31 -5.58
N PHE A 115 9.69 -8.43 -6.26
CA PHE A 115 10.16 -8.65 -7.64
C PHE A 115 11.54 -9.33 -7.69
N SER A 116 12.16 -9.64 -6.55
CA SER A 116 13.58 -9.97 -6.48
C SER A 116 13.88 -11.38 -5.98
N VAL A 117 13.54 -11.68 -4.72
CA VAL A 117 13.93 -12.92 -4.03
C VAL A 117 12.85 -13.98 -4.20
N ASP A 118 11.67 -13.73 -3.63
CA ASP A 118 10.59 -14.71 -3.57
C ASP A 118 9.75 -14.71 -4.86
N ARG A 119 9.72 -13.58 -5.59
CA ARG A 119 8.88 -13.39 -6.78
C ARG A 119 7.42 -13.72 -6.52
N ILE A 120 6.93 -13.31 -5.36
CA ILE A 120 5.56 -13.53 -4.89
C ILE A 120 4.99 -12.21 -4.38
N GLY A 121 3.66 -12.12 -4.29
CA GLY A 121 3.03 -11.01 -3.60
C GLY A 121 2.06 -11.46 -2.52
N LEU A 122 1.63 -10.47 -1.75
CA LEU A 122 0.67 -10.59 -0.67
C LEU A 122 -0.38 -9.49 -0.85
N HIS A 123 -1.64 -9.90 -0.88
CA HIS A 123 -2.80 -9.01 -0.76
C HIS A 123 -3.19 -8.94 0.71
N VAL A 124 -3.52 -7.74 1.16
CA VAL A 124 -4.18 -7.50 2.44
C VAL A 124 -5.34 -6.55 2.19
N ASN A 125 -6.56 -7.01 2.43
CA ASN A 125 -7.76 -6.18 2.46
C ASN A 125 -8.15 -5.94 3.91
N GLY A 126 -8.68 -4.76 4.20
CA GLY A 126 -9.01 -4.41 5.57
C GLY A 126 -9.72 -3.09 5.75
N ARG A 127 -9.89 -2.72 7.03
CA ARG A 127 -10.42 -1.41 7.45
C ARG A 127 -9.31 -0.54 7.97
N ALA A 128 -9.21 0.67 7.43
CA ALA A 128 -8.22 1.65 7.81
C ALA A 128 -8.77 2.66 8.82
N HIS A 129 -7.92 2.98 9.79
CA HIS A 129 -8.14 4.04 10.78
C HIS A 129 -7.00 5.04 10.73
N LEU A 130 -7.39 6.32 10.86
CA LEU A 130 -6.46 7.44 10.82
C LEU A 130 -6.11 7.88 12.24
N VAL A 131 -4.84 7.74 12.61
CA VAL A 131 -4.34 7.98 13.97
C VAL A 131 -3.27 9.07 13.94
N THR A 132 -3.27 9.98 14.92
CA THR A 132 -2.24 11.01 15.00
C THR A 132 -0.91 10.42 15.50
N ASP A 133 0.24 11.00 15.11
CA ASP A 133 1.57 10.52 15.54
C ASP A 133 1.68 10.42 17.07
N ASP A 134 1.17 11.41 17.80
CA ASP A 134 1.17 11.39 19.27
C ASP A 134 0.34 10.23 19.85
N THR A 135 -0.82 9.93 19.26
CA THR A 135 -1.66 8.82 19.72
C THR A 135 -1.01 7.48 19.41
N MET A 136 -0.50 7.32 18.19
CA MET A 136 0.21 6.12 17.76
C MET A 136 1.38 5.81 18.69
N ARG A 137 2.22 6.81 19.00
CA ARG A 137 3.40 6.63 19.86
C ARG A 137 3.05 6.37 21.32
N ARG A 138 1.89 6.81 21.80
CA ARG A 138 1.41 6.45 23.16
C ARG A 138 0.99 4.99 23.23
N SER A 139 0.32 4.48 22.20
CA SER A 139 -0.13 3.08 22.13
C SER A 139 1.02 2.12 21.80
N HIS A 140 1.98 2.57 20.98
CA HIS A 140 3.10 1.80 20.45
C HIS A 140 4.43 2.52 20.71
N PRO A 141 4.88 2.62 21.98
CA PRO A 141 6.11 3.33 22.34
C PRO A 141 7.39 2.72 21.74
N GLU A 142 7.33 1.47 21.28
CA GLU A 142 8.40 0.75 20.58
C GLU A 142 8.63 1.21 19.14
N LEU A 143 7.72 2.01 18.56
CA LEU A 143 7.88 2.50 17.20
C LEU A 143 9.15 3.34 17.08
N PRO A 144 10.03 3.04 16.11
CA PRO A 144 11.26 3.79 15.96
C PRO A 144 10.99 5.24 15.60
N ALA A 145 11.92 6.12 16.01
CA ALA A 145 11.97 7.47 15.46
C ALA A 145 12.29 7.41 13.96
N ASP A 146 11.85 8.43 13.22
CA ASP A 146 12.24 8.57 11.81
C ASP A 146 13.77 8.77 11.73
N PRO A 147 14.48 8.04 10.85
CA PRO A 147 15.92 8.22 10.70
C PRO A 147 16.31 9.59 10.15
N LEU A 148 15.39 10.31 9.48
CA LEU A 148 15.64 11.66 8.99
C LEU A 148 15.39 12.70 10.08
N PRO A 149 16.40 13.53 10.43
CA PRO A 149 16.24 14.58 11.42
C PRO A 149 15.06 15.51 11.13
N GLY A 150 14.19 15.70 12.12
CA GLY A 150 13.03 16.61 12.03
C GLY A 150 11.85 16.10 11.21
N ARG A 151 11.96 14.98 10.49
CA ARG A 151 10.83 14.38 9.80
C ARG A 151 9.96 13.63 10.81
N ARG A 152 8.65 13.90 10.79
CA ARG A 152 7.65 13.14 11.54
C ARG A 152 6.46 12.78 10.67
N PRO A 153 5.81 11.64 10.92
CA PRO A 153 4.51 11.35 10.34
C PRO A 153 3.53 12.47 10.69
N GLN A 154 2.74 12.92 9.71
CA GLN A 154 1.58 13.78 10.00
C GLN A 154 0.45 12.94 10.60
N MET A 155 0.32 11.70 10.12
CA MET A 155 -0.69 10.73 10.51
C MET A 155 -0.10 9.32 10.39
N TRP A 156 -0.71 8.37 11.07
CA TRP A 156 -0.56 6.95 10.84
C TRP A 156 -1.86 6.42 10.24
N VAL A 157 -1.72 5.46 9.35
CA VAL A 157 -2.82 4.63 8.87
C VAL A 157 -2.65 3.26 9.49
N GLU A 158 -3.53 2.92 10.42
CA GLU A 158 -3.67 1.58 10.97
C GLU A 158 -4.66 0.81 10.11
N VAL A 159 -4.37 -0.44 9.79
CA VAL A 159 -5.22 -1.30 8.96
C VAL A 159 -5.51 -2.58 9.72
N GLU A 160 -6.77 -2.77 10.11
CA GLU A 160 -7.30 -4.03 10.60
C GLU A 160 -7.48 -4.97 9.42
N VAL A 161 -6.84 -6.13 9.48
CA VAL A 161 -6.84 -7.14 8.41
C VAL A 161 -8.18 -7.86 8.41
N GLU A 162 -8.90 -7.79 7.29
CA GLU A 162 -10.10 -8.59 7.04
C GLU A 162 -9.76 -9.81 6.18
N GLU A 163 -8.86 -9.65 5.20
CA GLU A 163 -8.39 -10.75 4.34
C GLU A 163 -6.90 -10.60 4.04
N ALA A 164 -6.16 -11.70 4.08
CA ALA A 164 -4.76 -11.79 3.68
C ALA A 164 -4.55 -13.04 2.81
N TYR A 165 -4.04 -12.85 1.60
CA TYR A 165 -3.90 -13.95 0.65
C TYR A 165 -2.80 -13.72 -0.40
N ILE A 166 -2.40 -14.80 -1.04
CA ILE A 166 -1.27 -14.83 -1.97
C ILE A 166 -1.58 -14.13 -3.30
N HIS A 167 -0.61 -13.35 -3.81
CA HIS A 167 -0.50 -13.04 -5.23
C HIS A 167 0.52 -13.98 -5.88
N CYS A 168 0.07 -14.81 -6.83
CA CYS A 168 0.90 -15.86 -7.38
C CYS A 168 2.10 -15.36 -8.21
N SER A 169 3.16 -16.15 -8.26
CA SER A 169 4.44 -15.81 -8.91
C SER A 169 4.43 -15.90 -10.44
N LYS A 170 3.36 -16.45 -11.02
CA LYS A 170 3.30 -16.90 -12.42
C LYS A 170 3.75 -15.84 -13.44
N HIS A 171 3.47 -14.57 -13.18
CA HIS A 171 3.79 -13.46 -14.08
C HIS A 171 4.56 -12.33 -13.39
N ILE A 172 5.16 -12.57 -12.22
CA ILE A 172 6.01 -11.57 -11.57
C ILE A 172 7.40 -11.61 -12.24
N PRO A 173 7.82 -10.53 -12.93
CA PRO A 173 9.15 -10.48 -13.52
C PRO A 173 10.21 -10.39 -12.42
N ARG A 174 11.40 -10.91 -12.71
CA ARG A 174 12.56 -10.66 -11.85
C ARG A 174 13.13 -9.28 -12.16
N LEU A 175 13.10 -8.37 -11.20
CA LEU A 175 13.70 -7.05 -11.30
C LEU A 175 15.03 -7.01 -10.54
N VAL A 176 15.99 -6.28 -11.12
CA VAL A 176 17.27 -5.96 -10.48
C VAL A 176 17.28 -4.46 -10.22
N ARG A 177 17.65 -4.06 -9.01
CA ARG A 177 17.73 -2.62 -8.68
C ARG A 177 18.77 -1.95 -9.56
N ALA A 178 18.35 -0.88 -10.22
CA ALA A 178 19.29 -0.01 -10.90
C ALA A 178 20.26 0.61 -9.87
N PRO A 179 21.53 0.84 -10.25
CA PRO A 179 22.43 1.63 -9.43
C PRO A 179 21.81 3.00 -9.11
N LEU A 180 21.99 3.48 -7.88
CA LEU A 180 21.54 4.82 -7.54
C LEU A 180 22.28 5.84 -8.42
N ARG A 181 21.56 6.85 -8.89
CA ARG A 181 22.20 7.99 -9.56
C ARG A 181 23.17 8.65 -8.56
N PRO A 182 24.38 9.04 -8.99
CA PRO A 182 25.28 9.81 -8.15
C PRO A 182 24.53 11.02 -7.61
N GLN A 183 24.48 11.16 -6.28
CA GLN A 183 23.94 12.38 -5.68
C GLN A 183 24.84 13.51 -6.16
N SER A 184 24.26 14.52 -6.83
CA SER A 184 24.98 15.76 -7.10
C SER A 184 25.56 16.26 -5.78
N THR A 185 26.87 16.41 -5.73
CA THR A 185 27.64 16.89 -4.59
C THR A 185 27.29 18.36 -4.32
N GLU A 186 26.12 18.60 -3.76
CA GLU A 186 25.75 19.87 -3.14
C GLU A 186 25.13 19.55 -1.77
N GLU A 187 25.93 19.89 -0.76
CA GLU A 187 25.75 19.93 0.69
C GLU A 187 24.34 19.66 1.26
N HIS A 188 24.20 18.51 1.96
CA HIS A 188 23.38 18.26 3.20
C HIS A 188 22.59 16.94 3.29
N THR A 189 22.79 15.95 2.43
CA THR A 189 22.18 14.61 2.66
C THR A 189 23.22 13.53 2.89
N THR A 190 23.35 13.10 4.15
CA THR A 190 24.28 12.04 4.62
C THR A 190 23.80 10.62 4.26
N ALA A 191 23.13 10.42 3.13
CA ALA A 191 22.83 9.06 2.71
C ALA A 191 24.15 8.40 2.26
N ALA A 192 24.47 7.24 2.81
CA ALA A 192 25.65 6.48 2.40
C ALA A 192 25.57 6.20 0.89
N VAL A 193 26.73 6.13 0.22
CA VAL A 193 26.82 5.76 -1.20
C VAL A 193 26.11 4.40 -1.38
N GLY A 194 24.97 4.38 -2.07
CA GLY A 194 24.16 3.17 -2.25
C GLY A 194 22.81 3.14 -1.53
N GLU A 195 22.47 4.18 -0.73
CA GLU A 195 21.16 4.28 -0.07
C GLU A 195 20.23 5.32 -0.73
N GLN A 196 18.97 4.93 -0.95
CA GLN A 196 17.95 5.80 -1.52
C GLN A 196 17.70 6.99 -0.59
N ALA A 197 17.83 8.21 -1.11
CA ALA A 197 17.55 9.43 -0.35
C ALA A 197 16.04 9.57 -0.14
N TRP A 198 15.57 9.24 1.06
CA TRP A 198 14.19 9.47 1.47
C TRP A 198 13.97 10.95 1.81
N GLY A 199 12.79 11.51 1.51
CA GLY A 199 12.37 12.82 2.04
C GLY A 199 12.92 14.07 1.34
N THR A 200 13.30 14.01 0.06
CA THR A 200 13.72 15.19 -0.71
C THR A 200 12.55 16.10 -1.09
N ASP A 201 12.70 17.42 -0.93
CA ASP A 201 11.72 18.44 -1.38
C ASP A 201 12.04 19.04 -2.76
N ASP A 202 13.16 18.65 -3.38
CA ASP A 202 13.57 19.07 -4.72
C ASP A 202 12.55 18.68 -5.82
N VAL A 203 12.02 19.69 -6.50
CA VAL A 203 10.99 19.57 -7.56
C VAL A 203 11.49 18.74 -8.75
N ARG A 204 12.77 18.87 -9.16
CA ARG A 204 13.33 18.08 -10.26
C ARG A 204 13.41 16.60 -9.89
N ARG A 205 13.71 16.31 -8.63
CA ARG A 205 13.73 14.94 -8.09
C ARG A 205 12.32 14.37 -7.92
N LYS A 206 11.31 15.22 -7.72
CA LYS A 206 9.88 14.86 -7.67
C LYS A 206 9.21 14.71 -9.04
N GLY A 207 9.95 14.90 -10.14
CA GLY A 207 9.46 14.74 -11.51
C GLY A 207 8.67 15.92 -12.08
N GLY A 208 8.26 16.89 -11.26
CA GLY A 208 7.54 18.08 -11.71
C GLY A 208 6.25 17.76 -12.51
N ASP A 209 5.95 18.56 -13.52
CA ASP A 209 4.87 18.31 -14.48
C ASP A 209 5.35 17.41 -15.65
N TYR A 210 5.79 16.20 -15.32
CA TYR A 210 6.37 15.27 -16.31
C TYR A 210 5.45 14.97 -17.50
N PHE A 211 4.13 15.00 -17.28
CA PHE A 211 3.13 14.73 -18.31
C PHE A 211 2.59 15.99 -19.00
N GLU A 212 3.17 17.17 -18.73
CA GLU A 212 2.80 18.46 -19.33
C GLU A 212 1.29 18.79 -19.21
N ALA A 213 0.70 18.40 -18.07
CA ALA A 213 -0.72 18.55 -17.80
C ALA A 213 -1.12 20.03 -17.65
N ALA A 214 -0.20 20.89 -17.21
CA ALA A 214 -0.47 22.32 -17.05
C ALA A 214 -0.72 23.00 -18.42
N ASN A 215 0.13 22.70 -19.40
CA ASN A 215 0.03 23.29 -20.75
C ASN A 215 -1.23 22.81 -21.48
N SER A 216 -1.57 21.53 -21.32
CA SER A 216 -2.76 20.92 -21.94
C SER A 216 -4.08 21.58 -21.52
N LYS A 217 -4.17 22.12 -20.30
CA LYS A 217 -5.36 22.84 -19.81
C LYS A 217 -5.47 24.26 -20.36
N HIS A 218 -4.33 24.90 -20.65
CA HIS A 218 -4.31 26.24 -21.23
C HIS A 218 -4.86 26.22 -22.67
N ASP A 219 -4.52 25.20 -23.46
CA ASP A 219 -4.99 25.03 -24.84
C ASP A 219 -6.50 24.75 -24.95
N GLN A 220 -7.12 24.18 -23.91
CA GLN A 220 -8.57 23.96 -23.85
C GLN A 220 -9.34 25.22 -23.44
N ALA A 221 -8.73 26.16 -22.71
CA ALA A 221 -9.37 27.40 -22.27
C ALA A 221 -9.33 28.52 -23.34
N VAL A 222 -8.51 28.35 -24.39
CA VAL A 222 -8.33 29.33 -25.49
C VAL A 222 -9.13 28.94 -26.75
N ARG A 223 -9.85 27.81 -26.73
CA ARG A 223 -10.77 27.37 -27.80
C ARG A 223 -12.22 27.57 -27.38
#